data_AF-A0A1Q8QS51-F1
#
_entry.id   AF-A0A1Q8QS51-F1
#
_cell.length_a   1.000
_cell.length_b   1.000
_cell.length_c   1.000
_cell.angle_alpha   90.00
_cell.angle_beta   90.00
_cell.angle_gamma   90.00
#
_symmetry.space_group_name_H-M   'P 1'
#
loop_
_entity.id
_entity.type
_entity.pdbx_description
1 polymer ?
#
loop_
_entity_poly.entity_id
_entity_poly.type
_entity_poly.pdbx_seq_one_letter_code
_entity_poly.pdbx_strand_id
1 'polypeptide(L)'
;MTTAIKKIFNMHNVVLGVLLVALIMVGEVVLEKFHLATWPAFMIMVFFFMAHAKIKEAPAILIGCFFGFCNLIIIKYWYGLTVPIFGGNMAKATSPETVEAMFNSKLVYVAIFVLSIIFLKDVITWVFNDYAFMVFIFAALASGGNSAAALVGKTVAGAANAVAAKGDPAAIAAMKAATDKALATTIPITNVYQWMGIELIGGGLFIVGIFLIGKVLAKLPGAHAAAHGHDIKG
;
A
#
# COMPACT_ATOMS: atom_id res chain seq x y z
N MET A 1 25.12 15.52 -30.34
CA MET A 1 24.21 14.81 -29.41
C MET A 1 25.05 13.91 -28.52
N THR A 2 25.26 14.34 -27.28
CA THR A 2 26.24 13.84 -26.31
C THR A 2 26.06 12.36 -26.01
N THR A 3 27.17 11.64 -25.80
CA THR A 3 27.25 10.20 -25.49
C THR A 3 26.27 9.76 -24.39
N ALA A 4 25.94 10.66 -23.46
CA ALA A 4 24.92 10.46 -22.43
C ALA A 4 23.51 10.20 -22.99
N ILE A 5 23.06 10.97 -23.99
CA ILE A 5 21.71 10.84 -24.56
C ILE A 5 21.55 9.50 -25.28
N LYS A 6 22.58 9.06 -26.02
CA LYS A 6 22.59 7.73 -26.66
C LYS A 6 22.58 6.58 -25.65
N LYS A 7 23.18 6.77 -24.48
CA LYS A 7 23.19 5.78 -23.39
C LYS A 7 21.83 5.66 -22.71
N ILE A 8 21.14 6.79 -22.53
CA ILE A 8 19.77 6.85 -21.95
C ILE A 8 18.77 6.23 -22.93
N PHE A 9 18.75 6.72 -24.17
CA PHE A 9 17.84 6.27 -25.23
C PHE A 9 18.45 5.15 -26.08
N ASN A 10 18.97 4.12 -25.42
CA ASN A 10 19.34 2.91 -26.15
C ASN A 10 18.06 2.10 -26.49
N MET A 11 18.12 1.27 -27.53
CA MET A 11 16.96 0.51 -28.00
C MET A 11 16.36 -0.37 -26.88
N HIS A 12 17.21 -0.96 -26.04
CA HIS A 12 16.78 -1.81 -24.94
C HIS A 12 15.91 -1.05 -23.91
N ASN A 13 16.38 0.11 -23.45
CA ASN A 13 15.71 0.96 -22.48
C ASN A 13 14.43 1.55 -23.05
N VAL A 14 14.42 1.93 -24.33
CA VAL A 14 13.22 2.44 -25.00
C VAL A 14 12.17 1.35 -25.10
N VAL A 15 12.52 0.15 -25.57
CA VAL A 15 11.57 -0.96 -25.69
C VAL A 15 11.08 -1.41 -24.31
N LEU A 16 11.98 -1.54 -23.33
CA LEU A 16 11.61 -1.84 -21.94
C LEU A 16 10.64 -0.79 -21.39
N GLY A 17 10.96 0.49 -21.56
CA GLY A 17 10.14 1.61 -21.09
C GLY A 17 8.75 1.62 -21.72
N VAL A 18 8.66 1.46 -23.05
CA VAL A 18 7.38 1.43 -23.77
C VAL A 18 6.52 0.24 -23.33
N LEU A 19 7.10 -0.97 -23.26
CA LEU A 19 6.37 -2.16 -22.84
C LEU A 19 5.94 -2.10 -21.37
N LEU A 20 6.79 -1.56 -20.50
CA LEU A 20 6.47 -1.39 -19.09
C LEU A 20 5.35 -0.36 -18.89
N VAL A 21 5.43 0.79 -19.55
CA VAL A 21 4.37 1.81 -19.50
C VAL A 21 3.06 1.24 -20.06
N ALA A 22 3.10 0.49 -21.16
CA ALA A 22 1.91 -0.17 -21.69
C ALA A 22 1.30 -1.16 -20.68
N LEU A 23 2.13 -1.96 -19.99
CA LEU A 23 1.67 -2.88 -18.94
C LEU A 23 0.99 -2.12 -17.79
N ILE A 24 1.58 -1.00 -17.36
CA ILE A 24 1.03 -0.13 -16.29
C ILE A 24 -0.31 0.47 -16.74
N MET A 25 -0.38 1.05 -17.94
CA MET A 25 -1.62 1.66 -18.45
C MET A 25 -2.74 0.63 -18.59
N VAL A 26 -2.45 -0.58 -19.08
CA VAL A 26 -3.45 -1.65 -19.15
C VAL A 26 -3.93 -2.04 -17.76
N GLY A 27 -3.00 -2.22 -16.81
CA GLY A 27 -3.35 -2.56 -15.43
C GLY A 27 -4.22 -1.49 -14.76
N GLU A 28 -3.88 -0.21 -14.95
CA GLU A 28 -4.64 0.93 -14.42
C GLU A 28 -6.06 1.00 -15.00
N VAL A 29 -6.21 0.91 -16.33
CA VAL A 29 -7.52 0.92 -17.00
C VAL A 29 -8.38 -0.27 -16.57
N VAL A 30 -7.80 -1.45 -16.40
CA VAL A 30 -8.53 -2.64 -15.92
C VAL A 30 -8.99 -2.44 -14.49
N LEU A 31 -8.10 -2.03 -13.58
CA LEU A 31 -8.42 -1.85 -12.17
C LEU A 31 -9.41 -0.70 -11.94
N GLU A 32 -9.30 0.38 -12.71
CA GLU A 32 -10.23 1.51 -12.68
C GLU A 32 -11.65 1.12 -13.09
N LYS A 33 -11.81 0.27 -14.12
CA LYS A 33 -13.13 -0.25 -14.53
C LYS A 33 -13.84 -1.03 -13.42
N PHE A 34 -13.08 -1.65 -12.51
CA PHE A 34 -13.61 -2.36 -11.36
C PHE A 34 -13.64 -1.49 -10.08
N HIS A 35 -13.31 -0.19 -10.18
CA HIS A 35 -13.19 0.73 -9.05
C HIS A 35 -12.25 0.21 -7.94
N LEU A 36 -11.21 -0.52 -8.34
CA LEU A 36 -10.23 -1.11 -7.43
C LEU A 36 -9.05 -0.15 -7.25
N ALA A 37 -8.54 -0.06 -6.02
CA ALA A 37 -7.37 0.76 -5.72
C ALA A 37 -6.12 0.15 -6.34
N THR A 38 -5.52 0.80 -7.34
CA THR A 38 -4.39 0.25 -8.12
C THR A 38 -3.06 0.20 -7.35
N TRP A 39 -2.91 1.05 -6.34
CA TRP A 39 -1.65 1.25 -5.63
C TRP A 39 -1.02 -0.01 -4.98
N PRO A 40 -1.77 -0.99 -4.40
CA PRO A 40 -1.16 -2.19 -3.82
C PRO A 40 -0.45 -3.03 -4.89
N ALA A 41 -1.04 -3.14 -6.09
CA ALA A 41 -0.44 -3.88 -7.20
C ALA A 41 0.84 -3.18 -7.72
N PHE A 42 0.83 -1.84 -7.80
CA PHE A 42 2.01 -1.07 -8.19
C PHE A 42 3.15 -1.15 -7.15
N MET A 43 2.83 -1.24 -5.87
CA MET A 43 3.85 -1.41 -4.83
C MET A 43 4.61 -2.72 -5.00
N ILE A 44 3.93 -3.82 -5.33
CA ILE A 44 4.57 -5.10 -5.67
C ILE A 44 5.49 -4.96 -6.88
N MET A 45 5.03 -4.26 -7.92
CA MET A 45 5.87 -3.98 -9.09
C MET A 45 7.15 -3.21 -8.71
N VAL A 46 7.03 -2.18 -7.87
CA VAL A 46 8.19 -1.39 -7.40
C VAL A 46 9.16 -2.27 -6.62
N PHE A 47 8.68 -3.12 -5.71
CA PHE A 47 9.54 -4.06 -4.99
C PHE A 47 10.18 -5.10 -5.89
N PHE A 48 9.47 -5.55 -6.91
CA PHE A 48 10.05 -6.45 -7.91
C PHE A 48 11.21 -5.79 -8.66
N PHE A 49 11.09 -4.50 -9.00
CA PHE A 49 12.21 -3.74 -9.57
C PHE A 49 13.35 -3.50 -8.58
N MET A 50 13.05 -3.21 -7.31
CA MET A 50 14.07 -3.12 -6.26
C MET A 50 14.84 -4.45 -6.09
N ALA A 51 14.15 -5.57 -6.25
CA ALA A 51 14.74 -6.92 -6.28
C ALA A 51 15.44 -7.25 -7.62
N HIS A 52 15.66 -6.24 -8.48
CA HIS A 52 16.28 -6.38 -9.81
C HIS A 52 15.52 -7.35 -10.74
N ALA A 53 14.19 -7.39 -10.63
CA ALA A 53 13.30 -8.26 -11.40
C ALA A 53 13.66 -9.75 -11.34
N LYS A 54 14.24 -10.22 -10.22
CA LYS A 54 14.57 -11.63 -10.00
C LYS A 54 13.32 -12.42 -9.65
N ILE A 55 12.90 -13.31 -10.53
CA ILE A 55 11.69 -14.13 -10.32
C ILE A 55 11.75 -14.99 -9.04
N LYS A 56 12.96 -15.35 -8.58
CA LYS A 56 13.16 -16.10 -7.33
C LYS A 56 12.70 -15.32 -6.09
N GLU A 57 12.72 -14.00 -6.13
CA GLU A 57 12.30 -13.12 -5.03
C GLU A 57 10.78 -12.86 -5.04
N ALA A 58 10.09 -13.18 -6.14
CA ALA A 58 8.66 -12.92 -6.28
C ALA A 58 7.78 -13.51 -5.16
N PRO A 59 8.00 -14.76 -4.70
CA PRO A 59 7.23 -15.31 -3.58
C PRO A 59 7.47 -14.55 -2.27
N ALA A 60 8.72 -14.15 -2.00
CA ALA A 60 9.04 -13.40 -0.79
C ALA A 60 8.41 -11.99 -0.81
N ILE A 61 8.37 -11.35 -1.98
CA ILE A 61 7.69 -10.07 -2.18
C ILE A 61 6.19 -10.24 -1.91
N LEU A 62 5.51 -11.15 -2.61
CA LEU A 62 4.05 -11.32 -2.49
C LEU A 62 3.63 -11.76 -1.08
N ILE A 63 4.33 -12.73 -0.48
CA ILE A 63 3.96 -13.25 0.84
C ILE A 63 4.31 -12.24 1.94
N GLY A 64 5.46 -11.58 1.82
CA GLY A 64 5.86 -10.51 2.74
C GLY A 64 4.87 -9.36 2.71
N CYS A 65 4.53 -8.86 1.52
CA CYS A 65 3.56 -7.78 1.35
C CYS A 65 2.17 -8.14 1.89
N PHE A 66 1.68 -9.34 1.59
CA PHE A 66 0.43 -9.87 2.13
C PHE A 66 0.45 -9.90 3.67
N PHE A 67 1.56 -10.35 4.26
CA PHE A 67 1.72 -10.32 5.71
C PHE A 67 1.77 -8.88 6.26
N GLY A 68 2.38 -7.95 5.54
CA GLY A 68 2.35 -6.52 5.85
C GLY A 68 0.93 -5.96 5.94
N PHE A 69 0.03 -6.34 5.02
CA PHE A 69 -1.40 -5.99 5.13
C PHE A 69 -2.11 -6.72 6.27
N CYS A 70 -1.79 -8.00 6.51
CA CYS A 70 -2.33 -8.73 7.66
C CYS A 70 -2.04 -8.00 8.99
N ASN A 71 -0.89 -7.33 9.11
CA ASN A 71 -0.55 -6.55 10.30
C ASN A 71 -1.51 -5.39 10.58
N LEU A 72 -2.16 -4.81 9.57
CA LEU A 72 -3.23 -3.81 9.79
C LEU A 72 -4.49 -4.42 10.43
N ILE A 73 -4.74 -5.70 10.19
CA ILE A 73 -5.85 -6.42 10.81
C ILE A 73 -5.46 -6.81 12.23
N ILE A 74 -4.24 -7.33 12.42
CA ILE A 74 -3.73 -7.76 13.73
C ILE A 74 -3.68 -6.57 14.71
N ILE A 75 -3.22 -5.40 14.27
CA ILE A 75 -3.13 -4.22 15.16
C ILE A 75 -4.51 -3.77 15.69
N LYS A 76 -5.60 -4.01 14.93
CA LYS A 76 -6.96 -3.75 15.40
C LYS A 76 -7.33 -4.62 16.59
N TYR A 77 -7.00 -5.91 16.52
CA TYR A 77 -7.21 -6.85 17.64
C TYR A 77 -6.28 -6.52 18.81
N TRP A 78 -5.03 -6.15 18.51
CA TRP A 78 -4.06 -5.71 19.50
C TRP A 78 -4.58 -4.52 20.32
N TYR A 79 -5.16 -3.50 19.66
CA TYR A 79 -5.76 -2.36 20.36
C TYR A 79 -6.91 -2.77 21.27
N GLY A 80 -7.78 -3.69 20.82
CA GLY A 80 -8.86 -4.22 21.66
C GLY A 80 -8.37 -4.85 22.96
N LEU A 81 -7.18 -5.47 22.95
CA LEU A 81 -6.59 -6.12 24.12
C LEU A 81 -5.77 -5.16 24.99
N THR A 82 -5.01 -4.26 24.37
CA THR A 82 -3.96 -3.51 25.08
C THR A 82 -4.35 -2.08 25.48
N VAL A 83 -5.25 -1.43 24.74
CA VAL A 83 -5.73 -0.08 25.10
C VAL A 83 -6.39 -0.06 26.50
N PRO A 84 -7.20 -1.05 26.91
CA PRO A 84 -7.72 -1.12 28.28
C PRO A 84 -6.62 -1.26 29.35
N ILE A 85 -5.51 -1.94 29.04
CA ILE A 85 -4.38 -2.13 29.96
C ILE A 85 -3.67 -0.79 30.22
N PHE A 86 -3.63 0.09 29.23
CA PHE A 86 -3.09 1.45 29.36
C PHE A 86 -4.10 2.48 29.88
N GLY A 87 -5.28 2.05 30.35
CA GLY A 87 -6.31 2.92 30.92
C GLY A 87 -7.22 3.62 29.91
N GLY A 88 -7.12 3.29 28.62
CA GLY A 88 -8.01 3.80 27.58
C GLY A 88 -9.28 2.98 27.43
N ASN A 89 -10.30 3.54 26.79
CA ASN A 89 -11.53 2.82 26.48
C ASN A 89 -11.84 2.92 24.98
N MET A 90 -11.78 1.79 24.27
CA MET A 90 -12.05 1.72 22.82
C MET A 90 -13.46 2.21 22.43
N ALA A 91 -14.43 2.22 23.37
CA ALA A 91 -15.75 2.82 23.15
C ALA A 91 -15.73 4.37 23.13
N LYS A 92 -14.68 4.98 23.68
CA LYS A 92 -14.44 6.44 23.71
C LYS A 92 -13.13 6.78 22.97
N ALA A 93 -12.98 6.30 21.74
CA ALA A 93 -11.75 6.44 20.96
C ALA A 93 -11.24 7.90 20.77
N THR A 94 -12.10 8.90 20.95
CA THR A 94 -11.75 10.33 20.80
C THR A 94 -11.36 11.01 22.10
N SER A 95 -11.47 10.32 23.25
CA SER A 95 -11.12 10.93 24.52
C SER A 95 -9.59 11.01 24.69
N PRO A 96 -9.05 12.10 25.28
CA PRO A 96 -7.60 12.30 25.39
C PRO A 96 -6.86 11.11 26.00
N GLU A 97 -7.44 10.50 27.05
CA GLU A 97 -6.88 9.34 27.72
C GLU A 97 -6.82 8.10 26.82
N THR A 98 -7.81 7.91 25.95
CA THR A 98 -7.82 6.80 25.00
C THR A 98 -6.84 7.05 23.85
N VAL A 99 -6.67 8.30 23.41
CA VAL A 99 -5.70 8.66 22.37
C VAL A 99 -4.27 8.39 22.83
N GLU A 100 -3.92 8.76 24.06
CA GLU A 100 -2.60 8.45 24.64
C GLU A 100 -2.41 6.94 24.81
N ALA A 101 -3.41 6.22 25.32
CA ALA A 101 -3.36 4.76 25.45
C ALA A 101 -3.19 4.05 24.09
N MET A 102 -3.87 4.51 23.03
CA MET A 102 -3.69 4.01 21.66
C MET A 102 -2.28 4.29 21.14
N PHE A 103 -1.72 5.46 21.41
CA PHE A 103 -0.36 5.79 21.01
C PHE A 103 0.67 4.87 21.68
N ASN A 104 0.56 4.66 23.00
CA ASN A 104 1.45 3.75 23.73
C ASN A 104 1.29 2.31 23.26
N SER A 105 0.06 1.84 23.09
CA SER A 105 -0.23 0.51 22.53
C SER A 105 0.38 0.31 21.14
N LYS A 106 0.29 1.33 20.27
CA LYS A 106 0.91 1.34 18.93
C LYS A 106 2.43 1.21 19.02
N LEU A 107 3.06 1.97 19.92
CA LEU A 107 4.52 1.92 20.09
C LEU A 107 4.98 0.53 20.51
N VAL A 108 4.28 -0.11 21.45
CA VAL A 108 4.59 -1.48 21.87
C VAL A 108 4.40 -2.46 20.72
N TYR A 109 3.32 -2.34 19.95
CA TYR A 109 3.10 -3.20 18.77
C TYR A 109 4.24 -3.07 17.76
N VAL A 110 4.60 -1.85 17.40
CA VAL A 110 5.67 -1.57 16.44
C VAL A 110 7.01 -2.12 16.96
N ALA A 111 7.31 -1.95 18.24
CA ALA A 111 8.52 -2.51 18.84
C ALA A 111 8.55 -4.04 18.74
N ILE A 112 7.46 -4.73 19.10
CA ILE A 112 7.35 -6.18 18.99
C ILE A 112 7.48 -6.62 17.53
N PHE A 113 6.81 -5.95 16.60
CA PHE A 113 6.83 -6.29 15.18
C PHE A 113 8.23 -6.13 14.57
N VAL A 114 8.90 -5.00 14.83
CA VAL A 114 10.26 -4.75 14.35
C VAL A 114 11.25 -5.75 14.93
N LEU A 115 11.16 -6.04 16.24
CA LEU A 115 11.99 -7.07 16.86
C LEU A 115 11.71 -8.45 16.24
N SER A 116 10.44 -8.78 15.99
CA SER A 116 10.07 -10.03 15.33
C SER A 116 10.70 -10.15 13.94
N ILE A 117 10.74 -9.09 13.16
CA ILE A 117 11.42 -9.11 11.86
C ILE A 117 12.92 -9.33 12.04
N ILE A 118 13.57 -8.62 12.95
CA ILE A 118 15.03 -8.75 13.16
C ILE A 118 15.41 -10.17 13.58
N PHE A 119 14.64 -10.79 14.49
CA PHE A 119 14.95 -12.12 15.02
C PHE A 119 14.45 -13.29 14.16
N LEU A 120 13.29 -13.13 13.48
CA LEU A 120 12.68 -14.22 12.71
C LEU A 120 12.98 -14.16 11.21
N LYS A 121 13.58 -13.08 10.69
CA LYS A 121 13.85 -12.99 9.24
C LYS A 121 14.72 -14.12 8.72
N ASP A 122 15.64 -14.65 9.51
CA ASP A 122 16.53 -15.73 9.08
C ASP A 122 15.88 -17.12 9.24
N VAL A 123 14.77 -17.22 9.98
CA VAL A 123 14.04 -18.48 10.22
C VAL A 123 12.83 -18.60 9.30
N ILE A 124 12.09 -17.51 9.11
CA ILE A 124 10.83 -17.45 8.36
C ILE A 124 10.93 -16.30 7.33
N THR A 125 11.94 -16.38 6.46
CA THR A 125 12.31 -15.36 5.44
C THR A 125 11.16 -14.97 4.49
N TRP A 126 10.22 -15.88 4.27
CA TRP A 126 9.06 -15.66 3.41
C TRP A 126 7.96 -14.78 4.06
N VAL A 127 7.90 -14.69 5.39
CA VAL A 127 6.87 -13.92 6.13
C VAL A 127 7.49 -12.68 6.79
N PHE A 128 8.58 -12.88 7.53
CA PHE A 128 9.30 -11.81 8.22
C PHE A 128 10.43 -11.30 7.33
N ASN A 129 10.10 -10.39 6.42
CA ASN A 129 11.08 -9.78 5.52
C ASN A 129 10.88 -8.27 5.39
N ASP A 130 11.82 -7.63 4.70
CA ASP A 130 11.81 -6.19 4.50
C ASP A 130 10.56 -5.71 3.74
N TYR A 131 10.02 -6.53 2.82
CA TYR A 131 8.80 -6.19 2.09
C TYR A 131 7.58 -6.13 3.01
N ALA A 132 7.48 -7.04 3.99
CA ALA A 132 6.42 -7.01 4.99
C ALA A 132 6.45 -5.73 5.82
N PHE A 133 7.64 -5.30 6.22
CA PHE A 133 7.81 -4.04 6.94
C PHE A 133 7.44 -2.82 6.07
N MET A 134 7.92 -2.79 4.82
CA MET A 134 7.62 -1.69 3.90
C MET A 134 6.13 -1.58 3.63
N VAL A 135 5.44 -2.68 3.32
CA VAL A 135 3.99 -2.66 3.11
C VAL A 135 3.25 -2.26 4.37
N PHE A 136 3.65 -2.75 5.54
CA PHE A 136 3.02 -2.34 6.79
C PHE A 136 3.07 -0.81 6.97
N ILE A 137 4.21 -0.17 6.69
CA ILE A 137 4.35 1.29 6.74
C ILE A 137 3.48 1.98 5.70
N PHE A 138 3.56 1.56 4.44
CA PHE A 138 2.78 2.18 3.36
C PHE A 138 1.28 2.01 3.55
N ALA A 139 0.85 0.83 3.99
CA ALA A 139 -0.55 0.55 4.29
C ALA A 139 -1.01 1.31 5.53
N ALA A 140 -0.15 1.48 6.54
CA ALA A 140 -0.43 2.36 7.68
C ALA A 140 -0.55 3.84 7.25
N LEU A 141 0.27 4.30 6.29
CA LEU A 141 0.16 5.65 5.73
C LEU A 141 -1.10 5.81 4.88
N ALA A 142 -1.39 4.86 4.00
CA ALA A 142 -2.57 4.85 3.15
C ALA A 142 -3.86 4.75 3.98
N SER A 143 -3.83 4.02 5.09
CA SER A 143 -4.93 3.99 6.06
C SER A 143 -4.99 5.23 6.95
N GLY A 144 -3.82 5.82 7.28
CA GLY A 144 -3.65 7.08 8.02
C GLY A 144 -4.01 8.34 7.22
N GLY A 145 -4.12 8.27 5.89
CA GLY A 145 -4.81 9.25 5.06
C GLY A 145 -6.29 9.46 5.46
N ASN A 146 -6.83 8.58 6.31
CA ASN A 146 -8.13 8.70 7.00
C ASN A 146 -7.98 9.18 8.46
N SER A 147 -6.94 9.97 8.76
CA SER A 147 -6.67 10.56 10.07
C SER A 147 -7.77 11.54 10.50
N ALA A 148 -7.55 12.24 11.62
CA ALA A 148 -8.47 13.18 12.27
C ALA A 148 -9.40 13.98 11.34
N ALA A 149 -9.00 14.36 10.12
CA ALA A 149 -9.89 14.96 9.12
C ALA A 149 -11.10 14.08 8.70
N ALA A 150 -10.93 12.78 8.48
CA ALA A 150 -12.04 11.85 8.17
C ALA A 150 -12.88 11.54 9.42
N LEU A 151 -12.24 11.50 10.59
CA LEU A 151 -12.93 11.33 11.88
C LEU A 151 -13.72 12.58 12.25
N VAL A 152 -13.17 13.78 12.02
CA VAL A 152 -13.83 15.08 12.16
C VAL A 152 -14.95 15.20 11.14
N GLY A 153 -14.74 14.81 9.88
CA GLY A 153 -15.81 14.75 8.87
C GLY A 153 -16.99 13.88 9.31
N LYS A 154 -16.71 12.68 9.85
CA LYS A 154 -17.74 11.77 10.40
C LYS A 154 -18.38 12.29 11.70
N THR A 155 -17.61 12.93 12.58
CA THR A 155 -18.10 13.48 13.85
C THR A 155 -18.95 14.74 13.63
N VAL A 156 -18.53 15.61 12.71
CA VAL A 156 -19.30 16.79 12.27
C VAL A 156 -20.58 16.35 11.56
N ALA A 157 -20.53 15.32 10.71
CA ALA A 157 -21.73 14.73 10.11
C ALA A 157 -22.69 14.13 11.15
N GLY A 158 -22.17 13.41 12.17
CA GLY A 158 -22.96 12.87 13.26
C GLY A 158 -23.61 13.94 14.15
N ALA A 159 -22.84 14.98 14.51
CA ALA A 159 -23.34 16.13 15.28
C ALA A 159 -24.36 16.95 14.48
N ALA A 160 -24.13 17.13 13.17
CA ALA A 160 -25.06 17.79 12.26
C ALA A 160 -26.41 17.04 12.18
N ASN A 161 -26.40 15.71 12.10
CA ASN A 161 -27.60 14.88 12.11
C ASN A 161 -28.36 14.94 13.45
N ALA A 162 -27.65 15.01 14.58
CA ALA A 162 -28.26 15.18 15.90
C ALA A 162 -28.90 16.57 16.09
N VAL A 163 -28.35 17.62 15.47
CA VAL A 163 -28.94 18.96 15.44
C VAL A 163 -30.15 19.01 14.49
N ALA A 164 -30.07 18.36 13.34
CA ALA A 164 -31.15 18.29 12.35
C ALA A 164 -32.41 17.56 12.89
N ALA A 165 -32.22 16.58 13.78
CA ALA A 165 -33.32 15.89 14.47
C ALA A 165 -34.16 16.80 15.39
N LYS A 166 -33.76 18.06 15.63
CA LYS A 166 -34.50 19.05 16.44
C LYS A 166 -35.51 19.92 15.65
N GLY A 167 -35.76 19.64 14.36
CA GLY A 167 -37.09 19.92 13.78
C GLY A 167 -37.24 20.96 12.67
N ASP A 168 -36.24 21.20 11.81
CA ASP A 168 -36.45 21.96 10.56
C ASP A 168 -36.18 21.07 9.31
N PRO A 169 -37.21 20.76 8.49
CA PRO A 169 -37.07 19.97 7.27
C PRO A 169 -36.04 20.51 6.26
N ALA A 170 -35.88 21.83 6.16
CA ALA A 170 -34.92 22.45 5.25
C ALA A 170 -33.48 22.30 5.75
N ALA A 171 -33.27 22.41 7.06
CA ALA A 171 -31.97 22.17 7.69
C ALA A 171 -31.56 20.70 7.60
N ILE A 172 -32.51 19.76 7.74
CA ILE A 172 -32.27 18.32 7.53
C ILE A 172 -31.79 18.05 6.10
N ALA A 173 -32.44 18.62 5.09
CA ALA A 173 -32.07 18.42 3.69
C ALA A 173 -30.69 19.01 3.35
N ALA A 174 -30.40 20.23 3.82
CA ALA A 174 -29.12 20.90 3.61
C ALA A 174 -27.96 20.17 4.31
N MET A 175 -28.18 19.69 5.54
CA MET A 175 -27.18 18.96 6.33
C MET A 175 -26.94 17.54 5.79
N LYS A 176 -27.98 16.86 5.31
CA LYS A 176 -27.85 15.57 4.62
C LYS A 176 -27.04 15.72 3.34
N ALA A 177 -27.29 16.77 2.54
CA ALA A 177 -26.51 17.05 1.33
C ALA A 177 -25.04 17.39 1.65
N ALA A 178 -24.77 18.14 2.73
CA ALA A 178 -23.40 18.42 3.18
C ALA A 178 -22.68 17.16 3.71
N THR A 179 -23.40 16.29 4.41
CA THR A 179 -22.91 15.00 4.91
C THR A 179 -22.63 14.03 3.76
N ASP A 180 -23.55 13.91 2.80
CA ASP A 180 -23.40 13.09 1.60
C ASP A 180 -22.22 13.62 0.75
N LYS A 181 -22.01 14.93 0.67
CA LYS A 181 -20.84 15.54 0.01
C LYS A 181 -19.53 15.31 0.76
N ALA A 182 -19.55 15.39 2.10
CA ALA A 182 -18.39 15.08 2.94
C ALA A 182 -18.00 13.60 2.85
N LEU A 183 -19.00 12.70 2.88
CA LEU A 183 -18.83 11.25 2.67
C LEU A 183 -18.36 10.92 1.25
N ALA A 184 -18.86 11.65 0.25
CA ALA A 184 -18.39 11.52 -1.14
C ALA A 184 -16.95 12.05 -1.33
N THR A 185 -16.50 13.00 -0.51
CA THR A 185 -15.10 13.45 -0.49
C THR A 185 -14.19 12.60 0.39
N THR A 186 -14.73 11.74 1.26
CA THR A 186 -13.94 10.71 1.95
C THR A 186 -13.76 9.52 1.03
N ILE A 187 -12.52 9.33 0.57
CA ILE A 187 -12.06 8.17 -0.20
C ILE A 187 -12.47 6.87 0.54
N PRO A 188 -12.85 5.80 -0.19
CA PRO A 188 -13.48 4.61 0.37
C PRO A 188 -12.78 4.03 1.59
N ILE A 189 -13.65 3.54 2.49
CA ILE A 189 -13.40 2.58 3.56
C ILE A 189 -12.20 1.70 3.19
N THR A 190 -11.16 1.73 4.01
CA THR A 190 -9.97 0.89 3.89
C THR A 190 -10.36 -0.58 3.94
N ASN A 191 -10.71 -1.16 2.79
CA ASN A 191 -10.97 -2.58 2.68
C ASN A 191 -9.64 -3.30 2.51
N VAL A 192 -8.97 -3.54 3.64
CA VAL A 192 -7.66 -4.22 3.68
C VAL A 192 -7.71 -5.57 2.96
N TYR A 193 -8.84 -6.29 3.02
CA TYR A 193 -9.02 -7.55 2.28
C TYR A 193 -9.01 -7.35 0.77
N GLN A 194 -9.60 -6.26 0.28
CA GLN A 194 -9.54 -5.88 -1.13
C GLN A 194 -8.11 -5.53 -1.53
N TRP A 195 -7.35 -4.82 -0.69
CA TRP A 195 -5.94 -4.51 -0.94
C TRP A 195 -5.08 -5.78 -1.03
N MET A 196 -5.28 -6.73 -0.11
CA MET A 196 -4.62 -8.04 -0.14
C MET A 196 -4.94 -8.80 -1.44
N GLY A 197 -6.20 -8.80 -1.88
CA GLY A 197 -6.59 -9.44 -3.13
C GLY A 197 -5.95 -8.79 -4.36
N ILE A 198 -5.95 -7.45 -4.43
CA ILE A 198 -5.36 -6.67 -5.53
C ILE A 198 -3.85 -6.88 -5.58
N GLU A 199 -3.19 -6.89 -4.42
CA GLU A 199 -1.76 -7.13 -4.31
C GLU A 199 -1.38 -8.54 -4.80
N LEU A 200 -2.04 -9.58 -4.29
CA LEU A 200 -1.72 -10.96 -4.67
C LEU A 200 -1.99 -11.22 -6.16
N ILE A 201 -3.18 -10.84 -6.65
CA ILE A 201 -3.60 -11.11 -8.02
C ILE A 201 -2.95 -10.10 -8.97
N GLY A 202 -3.20 -8.80 -8.74
CA GLY A 202 -2.70 -7.73 -9.60
C GLY A 202 -1.19 -7.62 -9.55
N GLY A 203 -0.57 -7.64 -8.36
CA GLY A 203 0.89 -7.63 -8.22
C GLY A 203 1.53 -8.88 -8.83
N GLY A 204 0.93 -10.06 -8.65
CA GLY A 204 1.35 -11.29 -9.33
C GLY A 204 1.32 -11.17 -10.86
N LEU A 205 0.24 -10.59 -11.42
CA LEU A 205 0.13 -10.32 -12.85
C LEU A 205 1.19 -9.33 -13.35
N PHE A 206 1.50 -8.28 -12.58
CA PHE A 206 2.58 -7.36 -12.92
C PHE A 206 3.94 -8.05 -12.94
N ILE A 207 4.26 -8.88 -11.94
CA ILE A 207 5.51 -9.66 -11.92
C ILE A 207 5.62 -10.54 -13.17
N VAL A 208 4.55 -11.26 -13.51
CA VAL A 208 4.52 -12.10 -14.71
C VAL A 208 4.70 -11.24 -15.97
N GLY A 209 4.00 -10.10 -16.08
CA GLY A 209 4.13 -9.18 -17.20
C GLY A 209 5.56 -8.68 -17.39
N ILE A 210 6.21 -8.24 -16.31
CA ILE A 210 7.60 -7.76 -16.34
C ILE A 210 8.56 -8.88 -16.73
N PHE A 211 8.34 -10.09 -16.20
CA PHE A 211 9.13 -11.26 -16.57
C PHE A 211 8.99 -11.61 -18.06
N LEU A 212 7.77 -11.53 -18.62
CA LEU A 212 7.51 -11.75 -20.04
C LEU A 212 8.17 -10.66 -20.91
N ILE A 213 8.16 -9.40 -20.47
CA ILE A 213 8.89 -8.31 -21.15
C ILE A 213 10.38 -8.64 -21.20
N GLY A 214 10.98 -9.10 -20.09
CA GLY A 214 12.38 -9.53 -20.06
C GLY A 214 12.69 -10.65 -21.08
N LYS A 215 11.79 -11.62 -21.25
CA LYS A 215 11.92 -12.67 -22.27
C LYS A 215 11.82 -12.15 -23.70
N VAL A 216 10.97 -11.15 -23.96
CA VAL A 216 10.87 -10.51 -25.28
C VAL A 216 12.16 -9.75 -25.59
N LEU A 217 12.68 -8.98 -24.62
CA LEU A 217 13.91 -8.22 -24.77
C LEU A 217 15.14 -9.11 -25.02
N ALA A 218 15.21 -10.29 -24.40
CA ALA A 218 16.28 -11.25 -24.63
C ALA A 218 16.34 -11.79 -26.07
N LYS A 219 15.23 -11.73 -26.82
CA LYS A 219 15.16 -12.16 -28.22
C LYS A 219 15.48 -11.05 -29.22
N LEU A 220 15.68 -9.81 -28.77
CA LEU A 220 16.01 -8.69 -29.65
C LEU A 220 17.50 -8.69 -30.00
N PRO A 221 17.87 -8.64 -31.29
CA PRO A 221 19.26 -8.45 -31.72
C PRO A 221 19.85 -7.16 -31.12
N GLY A 222 21.01 -7.26 -30.46
CA GLY A 222 21.70 -6.12 -29.84
C GLY A 222 21.56 -6.00 -28.31
N ALA A 223 20.76 -6.85 -27.65
CA ALA A 223 20.60 -6.84 -26.19
C ALA A 223 21.88 -7.25 -25.41
N HIS A 224 22.84 -7.92 -26.06
CA HIS A 224 24.08 -8.39 -25.42
C HIS A 224 25.22 -7.36 -25.39
N ALA A 225 25.06 -6.18 -26.00
CA ALA A 225 26.12 -5.17 -26.05
C ALA A 225 26.29 -4.34 -24.76
N ALA A 226 25.39 -4.46 -23.78
CA ALA A 226 25.42 -3.67 -22.54
C ALA A 226 25.97 -4.42 -21.31
N ALA A 227 26.20 -5.74 -21.40
CA ALA A 227 26.57 -6.57 -20.24
C ALA A 227 28.08 -6.68 -19.97
N HIS A 228 28.95 -6.23 -20.88
CA HIS A 228 30.42 -6.36 -20.76
C HIS A 228 31.17 -5.05 -20.45
N GLY A 229 30.50 -4.04 -19.88
CA GLY A 229 31.09 -2.73 -19.60
C GLY A 229 31.52 -2.47 -18.16
N HIS A 230 31.42 -3.43 -17.24
CA HIS A 230 31.69 -3.22 -15.81
C HIS A 230 32.67 -4.24 -15.23
N ASP A 231 33.78 -4.47 -15.95
CA ASP A 231 34.98 -5.09 -15.38
C ASP A 231 35.99 -3.96 -15.09
N ILE A 232 35.76 -3.23 -13.98
CA ILE A 232 36.81 -2.40 -13.40
C ILE A 232 37.55 -3.30 -12.42
N LYS A 233 38.65 -3.88 -12.90
CA LYS A 233 39.70 -4.39 -12.04
C LYS A 233 40.28 -3.23 -11.23
N GLY A 234 40.18 -3.33 -9.92
CA GLY A 234 40.84 -2.50 -8.91
C GLY A 234 40.92 -3.31 -7.64
#